data_AF-A0A529KQ42-F1
#
_entry.id   AF-A0A529KQ42-F1
#
_cell.length_a   1.000
_cell.length_b   1.000
_cell.length_c   1.000
_cell.angle_alpha   90.00
_cell.angle_beta   90.00
_cell.angle_gamma   90.00
#
_symmetry.space_group_name_H-M   'P 1'
#
loop_
_entity.id
_entity.type
_entity.pdbx_description
1 polymer ?
#
loop_
_entity_poly.entity_id
_entity_poly.type
_entity_poly.pdbx_seq_one_letter_code
_entity_poly.pdbx_strand_id
1 'polypeptide(L)' 'MNIPDVSTTGDMEVAIACPSGMVFVPGGTFRMGSDAHYQEEAPAHQVKV' A
#
# COMPACT_ATOMS: atom_id res chain seq x y z
N MET A 1 36.55 19.91 24.72
CA MET A 1 35.60 18.91 25.25
C MET A 1 34.96 18.25 24.05
N ASN A 2 35.38 17.02 23.73
CA ASN A 2 34.93 16.30 22.53
C ASN A 2 33.48 15.86 22.71
N ILE A 3 32.59 16.34 21.84
CA ILE A 3 31.27 15.76 21.65
C ILE A 3 31.49 14.49 20.81
N PRO A 4 31.04 13.29 21.23
CA PRO A 4 31.22 12.08 20.43
C PRO A 4 30.28 12.10 19.22
N ASP A 5 30.83 11.66 18.09
CA ASP A 5 30.11 11.32 16.86
C ASP A 5 29.07 10.25 17.17
N VAL A 6 27.80 10.66 17.27
CA VAL A 6 26.70 9.71 17.22
C VAL A 6 26.52 9.32 15.75
N SER A 7 27.33 8.36 15.32
CA SER A 7 27.02 7.51 14.17
C SER A 7 25.78 6.69 14.53
N THR A 8 24.60 7.33 14.51
CA THR A 8 23.34 6.63 14.26
C THR A 8 23.42 6.18 12.81
N THR A 9 24.04 5.04 12.59
CA THR A 9 23.81 4.24 11.39
C THR A 9 22.36 3.80 11.46
N GLY A 10 21.47 4.68 10.98
CA GLY A 10 20.06 4.41 10.82
C GLY A 10 19.91 3.19 9.93
N ASP A 11 19.36 2.12 10.51
CA ASP A 11 18.30 1.31 9.93
C ASP A 11 18.26 1.35 8.40
N MET A 12 19.25 0.70 7.77
CA MET A 12 19.19 0.37 6.35
C MET A 12 18.26 -0.83 6.13
N GLU A 13 17.00 -0.67 6.53
CA GLU A 13 15.89 -1.39 5.94
C GLU A 13 15.02 -0.33 5.28
N VAL A 14 15.21 -0.12 3.97
CA VAL A 14 14.22 0.57 3.16
C VAL A 14 13.03 -0.38 3.03
N ALA A 15 12.34 -0.61 4.15
CA ALA A 15 10.99 -1.08 4.13
C ALA A 15 10.25 -0.04 3.29
N ILE A 16 9.59 -0.49 2.23
CA ILE A 16 8.58 0.31 1.54
C ILE A 16 7.42 0.43 2.54
N ALA A 17 7.62 1.26 3.55
CA ALA A 17 6.73 1.39 4.67
C ALA A 17 5.58 2.26 4.19
N CYS A 18 4.40 1.65 4.08
CA CYS A 18 3.18 2.42 3.94
C CYS A 18 3.13 3.47 5.06
N PRO A 19 2.70 4.72 4.77
CA PRO A 19 2.59 5.77 5.77
C PRO A 19 1.83 5.32 7.02
N SER A 20 2.12 5.92 8.17
CA SER A 20 1.44 5.60 9.43
C SER A 20 -0.08 5.66 9.27
N GLY A 21 -0.78 4.58 9.64
CA GLY A 21 -2.23 4.46 9.48
C GLY A 21 -2.69 3.93 8.12
N MET A 22 -1.77 3.59 7.22
CA MET A 22 -2.05 2.93 5.95
C MET A 22 -1.51 1.49 5.94
N VAL A 23 -2.06 0.67 5.05
CA VAL A 23 -1.59 -0.69 4.78
C VAL A 23 -1.28 -0.79 3.30
N PHE A 24 -0.14 -1.36 2.96
CA PHE A 24 0.20 -1.66 1.57
C PHE A 24 -0.65 -2.82 1.05
N VAL A 25 -1.36 -2.61 -0.06
CA VAL A 25 -2.09 -3.66 -0.77
C VAL A 25 -1.30 -3.98 -2.03
N PRO A 26 -0.85 -5.24 -2.21
CA PRO A 26 -0.12 -5.61 -3.42
C PRO A 26 -1.02 -5.51 -4.65
N GLY A 27 -0.43 -5.11 -5.77
CA GLY A 27 -1.11 -5.14 -7.07
C GLY A 27 -1.51 -6.56 -7.47
N GLY A 28 -2.49 -6.66 -8.38
CA GLY A 28 -3.12 -7.93 -8.70
C GLY A 28 -4.34 -7.77 -9.58
N THR A 29 -5.10 -8.86 -9.73
CA THR A 29 -6.37 -8.83 -10.45
C THR A 29 -7.53 -8.85 -9.45
N PHE A 30 -8.40 -7.86 -9.56
CA PHE A 30 -9.55 -7.67 -8.68
C PHE A 30 -10.84 -7.64 -9.49
N ARG A 31 -11.95 -8.05 -8.88
CA ARG A 31 -13.28 -7.86 -9.47
C ARG A 31 -13.83 -6.52 -9.00
N MET A 32 -14.09 -5.61 -9.93
CA MET A 32 -14.67 -4.30 -9.68
C MET A 32 -16.10 -4.24 -10.25
N GLY A 33 -17.02 -3.62 -9.53
CA GLY A 33 -18.45 -3.60 -9.87
C GLY A 33 -19.25 -4.79 -9.33
N SER A 34 -20.57 -4.76 -9.53
CA SER A 34 -21.54 -5.75 -9.03
C SER A 34 -22.71 -5.89 -9.99
N ASP A 35 -23.09 -7.14 -10.31
CA ASP A 35 -24.27 -7.43 -11.14
C ASP A 35 -25.55 -7.68 -10.30
N ALA A 36 -25.45 -7.69 -8.97
CA ALA A 36 -26.48 -8.26 -8.10
C ALA A 36 -27.32 -7.24 -7.33
N HIS A 37 -26.82 -6.03 -7.06
CA HIS A 37 -27.46 -5.11 -6.12
C HIS A 37 -28.05 -3.87 -6.80
N TYR A 38 -27.20 -3.02 -7.39
CA TYR A 38 -27.62 -1.84 -8.12
C TYR A 38 -27.17 -1.88 -9.58
N GLN A 39 -28.01 -1.38 -10.49
CA GLN A 39 -27.74 -1.46 -11.93
C GLN A 39 -26.56 -0.58 -12.35
N GLU A 40 -26.35 0.54 -11.66
CA GLU A 40 -25.23 1.44 -11.91
C GLU A 40 -23.87 0.87 -11.49
N GLU A 41 -23.85 -0.14 -10.62
CA GLU A 41 -22.63 -0.83 -10.21
C GLU A 41 -22.21 -1.92 -11.19
N ALA A 42 -23.11 -2.29 -12.11
CA ALA A 42 -22.83 -3.26 -13.16
C ALA A 42 -22.07 -2.60 -14.32
N PRO A 43 -21.30 -3.38 -15.11
CA PRO A 43 -21.03 -4.80 -14.94
C PRO A 43 -19.87 -5.08 -13.98
N ALA A 44 -19.95 -6.21 -13.27
CA ALA A 44 -18.79 -6.74 -12.56
C ALA A 44 -17.73 -7.23 -13.57
N HIS A 45 -16.50 -6.73 -13.46
CA HIS A 45 -15.42 -7.07 -14.38
C HIS A 45 -14.05 -7.15 -13.69
N GLN A 46 -13.09 -7.82 -14.35
CA GLN A 46 -11.73 -7.97 -13.84
C GLN A 46 -10.87 -6.76 -14.19
N VAL A 47 -10.17 -6.21 -13.20
CA VAL A 47 -9.23 -5.10 -13.32
C VAL A 47 -7.86 -5.56 -12.86
N LYS A 48 -6.80 -5.20 -13.59
CA LYS A 48 -5.41 -5.45 -13.20
C LYS A 48 -4.74 -4.13 -12.83
N VAL A 49 -4.04 -4.10 -11.69
CA VAL A 49 -3.32 -2.94 -11.16
C VAL A 49 -1.87 -3.28 -10.84
#